data_AF-A0A7Z1SA59-F1
#
_entry.id   AF-A0A7Z1SA59-F1
#
_cell.length_a   1.000
_cell.length_b   1.000
_cell.length_c   1.000
_cell.angle_alpha   90.00
_cell.angle_beta   90.00
_cell.angle_gamma   90.00
#
_symmetry.space_group_name_H-M   'P 1'
#
loop_
_entity.id
_entity.type
_entity.pdbx_description
1 polymer ?
#
loop_
_entity_poly.entity_id
_entity_poly.type
_entity_poly.pdbx_seq_one_letter_code
_entity_poly.pdbx_strand_id
1 'polypeptide(L)'
;MKHKLLKIANELNDLIMHSKEHIKCEFSTGECKNEVKVFLFHYSDRYKNNCEIITFFEHYEDKSILENFELAKKVIKGECLINVEFI
;
A
#
# COMPACT_ATOMS: atom_id res chain seq x y z
N MET A 1 4.47 14.44 -8.61
CA MET A 1 3.82 13.18 -8.20
C MET A 1 3.58 13.10 -6.69
N LYS A 2 4.30 13.84 -5.84
CA LYS A 2 4.04 13.98 -4.39
C LYS A 2 2.55 14.11 -3.98
N HIS A 3 1.79 14.99 -4.62
CA HIS A 3 0.35 15.15 -4.32
C HIS A 3 -0.50 13.91 -4.66
N LYS A 4 -0.08 13.09 -5.64
CA LYS A 4 -0.75 11.84 -6.01
C LYS A 4 -0.58 10.79 -4.91
N LEU A 5 0.64 10.58 -4.42
CA LEU A 5 0.91 9.63 -3.34
C LEU A 5 0.27 10.06 -2.02
N LEU A 6 0.25 11.36 -1.73
CA LEU A 6 -0.49 11.89 -0.58
C LEU A 6 -2.00 11.62 -0.68
N LYS A 7 -2.59 11.83 -1.86
CA LYS A 7 -4.00 11.51 -2.11
C LYS A 7 -4.29 10.01 -1.93
N ILE A 8 -3.43 9.16 -2.49
CA ILE A 8 -3.54 7.70 -2.31
C ILE A 8 -3.45 7.33 -0.82
N ALA A 9 -2.48 7.87 -0.08
CA ALA A 9 -2.33 7.58 1.34
C ALA A 9 -3.58 7.99 2.15
N ASN A 10 -4.15 9.17 1.87
CA ASN A 10 -5.37 9.62 2.53
C ASN A 10 -6.56 8.71 2.22
N GLU A 11 -6.78 8.37 0.94
CA GLU A 11 -7.87 7.46 0.54
C GLU A 11 -7.70 6.06 1.16
N LEU A 12 -6.48 5.54 1.22
CA LEU A 12 -6.22 4.25 1.88
C LEU A 12 -6.49 4.33 3.39
N ASN A 13 -6.07 5.41 4.06
CA ASN A 13 -6.34 5.61 5.49
C ASN A 13 -7.84 5.65 5.78
N ASP A 14 -8.62 6.39 4.99
CA ASP A 14 -10.08 6.44 5.13
C ASP A 14 -10.72 5.04 5.01
N LEU A 15 -10.23 4.21 4.08
CA LEU A 15 -10.71 2.84 3.94
C LEU A 15 -10.27 1.94 5.11
N ILE A 16 -9.03 2.08 5.58
CA ILE A 16 -8.47 1.29 6.70
C ILE A 16 -9.27 1.53 7.98
N MET A 17 -9.73 2.76 8.24
CA MET A 17 -10.55 3.09 9.41
C MET A 17 -11.84 2.28 9.52
N HIS A 18 -12.30 1.69 8.41
CA HIS A 18 -13.50 0.87 8.33
C HIS A 18 -13.20 -0.62 8.06
N SER A 19 -11.93 -0.99 8.01
CA SER A 19 -11.49 -2.36 7.75
C SER A 19 -11.58 -3.22 9.01
N LYS A 20 -11.77 -4.53 8.80
CA LYS A 20 -11.60 -5.56 9.83
C LYS A 20 -10.23 -6.24 9.74
N GLU A 21 -9.47 -5.97 8.69
CA GLU A 21 -8.14 -6.52 8.47
C GLU A 21 -7.11 -5.74 9.29
N HIS A 22 -6.03 -6.42 9.67
CA HIS A 22 -4.94 -5.78 10.40
C HIS A 22 -3.99 -5.10 9.39
N ILE A 23 -4.18 -3.79 9.19
CA ILE A 23 -3.48 -3.03 8.15
C ILE A 23 -2.88 -1.74 8.73
N LYS A 24 -1.69 -1.38 8.25
CA LYS A 24 -1.03 -0.10 8.53
C LYS A 24 -0.65 0.58 7.21
N CYS A 25 -0.99 1.85 7.07
CA CYS A 25 -0.49 2.71 6.00
C CYS A 25 0.59 3.64 6.57
N GLU A 26 1.77 3.66 5.96
CA GLU A 26 2.89 4.51 6.38
C GLU A 26 3.34 5.40 5.24
N PHE A 27 3.49 6.68 5.56
CA PHE A 27 4.08 7.68 4.69
C PHE A 27 5.52 7.93 5.12
N SER A 28 6.46 7.88 4.17
CA SER A 28 7.88 8.10 4.43
C SER A 28 8.52 8.91 3.31
N THR A 29 9.65 9.55 3.63
CA THR A 29 10.50 10.24 2.68
C THR A 29 11.84 9.53 2.58
N GLY A 30 12.28 9.21 1.36
CA GLY A 30 13.59 8.58 1.13
C GLY A 30 14.76 9.56 1.24
N GLU A 31 15.93 9.03 1.61
CA GLU A 31 17.19 9.79 1.75
C GLU A 31 17.67 10.39 0.41
N CYS A 32 17.36 9.74 -0.72
CA CYS A 32 17.60 10.29 -2.05
C CYS A 32 16.48 11.25 -2.46
N LYS A 33 16.82 12.53 -2.62
CA LYS A 33 16.00 13.57 -3.27
C LYS A 33 14.62 13.85 -2.63
N ASN A 34 14.42 13.56 -1.34
CA ASN A 34 13.12 13.74 -0.66
C ASN A 34 11.99 13.01 -1.40
N GLU A 35 12.28 11.81 -1.90
CA GLU A 35 11.32 10.98 -2.62
C GLU A 35 10.20 10.56 -1.67
N VAL A 36 8.95 10.75 -2.09
CA VAL A 36 7.79 10.30 -1.30
C VAL A 36 7.54 8.80 -1.53
N LYS A 37 7.33 8.08 -0.43
CA LYS A 37 7.02 6.65 -0.43
C LYS A 37 5.81 6.38 0.45
N VAL A 38 4.91 5.51 0.00
CA VAL A 38 3.80 4.99 0.80
C VAL A 38 3.92 3.49 0.88
N PHE A 39 3.75 2.96 2.08
CA PHE A 39 3.77 1.53 2.37
C PHE A 39 2.43 1.13 2.96
N LEU A 40 1.82 0.08 2.41
CA LEU A 40 0.66 -0.58 3.00
C LEU A 40 1.11 -1.93 3.53
N PHE A 41 1.18 -2.07 4.85
CA PHE A 41 1.48 -3.33 5.52
C PHE A 41 0.16 -4.05 5.81
N HIS A 42 0.04 -5.28 5.35
CA HIS A 42 -1.07 -6.17 5.68
C HIS A 42 -0.55 -7.34 6.51
N TYR A 43 -1.06 -7.46 7.74
CA TYR A 43 -0.67 -8.50 8.67
C TYR A 43 -1.70 -9.64 8.65
N SER A 44 -1.22 -10.86 8.46
CA SER A 44 -2.06 -12.07 8.49
C SER A 44 -1.20 -13.28 8.80
N ASP A 45 -1.71 -14.18 9.64
CA ASP A 45 -1.13 -15.51 9.94
C ASP A 45 -1.04 -16.42 8.70
N ARG A 46 -1.72 -16.04 7.62
CA ARG A 46 -1.67 -16.74 6.33
C ARG A 46 -0.40 -16.43 5.53
N TYR A 47 0.33 -15.38 5.89
CA TYR A 47 1.64 -15.08 5.29
C TYR A 47 2.77 -15.80 6.01
N LYS A 48 3.79 -16.21 5.26
CA LYS A 48 4.98 -16.88 5.83
C LYS A 48 5.66 -16.05 6.93
N ASN A 49 5.71 -14.73 6.74
CA ASN A 49 6.35 -13.80 7.67
C ASN A 49 5.34 -12.97 8.48
N ASN A 50 4.06 -13.40 8.52
CA ASN A 50 2.94 -12.70 9.13
C ASN A 50 2.64 -11.28 8.58
N CYS A 51 3.34 -10.83 7.55
CA CYS A 51 3.17 -9.51 6.94
C CYS A 51 3.62 -9.53 5.49
N GLU A 52 2.82 -8.90 4.64
CA GLU A 52 3.20 -8.53 3.27
C GLU A 52 2.91 -7.06 3.02
N ILE A 53 3.59 -6.49 2.01
CA ILE A 53 3.65 -5.03 1.80
C ILE A 53 3.30 -4.69 0.36
N ILE A 54 2.45 -3.67 0.17
CA ILE A 54 2.29 -2.98 -1.11
C ILE A 54 3.04 -1.65 -1.03
N THR A 55 3.89 -1.37 -2.02
CA THR A 55 4.68 -0.15 -2.09
C THR A 55 4.16 0.80 -3.17
N PHE A 56 4.18 2.10 -2.87
CA PHE A 56 3.96 3.17 -3.82
C PHE A 56 5.13 4.14 -3.76
N PHE A 57 5.97 4.14 -4.78
CA PHE A 57 7.12 5.03 -4.87
C PHE A 57 6.91 6.10 -5.94
N GLU A 58 7.54 7.25 -5.76
CA GLU A 58 7.37 8.38 -6.68
C GLU A 58 7.92 8.07 -8.07
N HIS A 59 8.91 7.18 -8.19
CA HIS A 59 9.48 6.78 -9.48
C HIS A 59 8.72 5.64 -10.20
N TYR A 60 7.68 5.06 -9.60
CA TYR A 60 6.88 4.02 -10.27
C TYR A 60 6.05 4.62 -11.41
N GLU A 61 5.84 3.82 -12.47
CA GLU A 61 4.93 4.21 -13.55
C GLU A 61 3.49 4.32 -13.04
N ASP A 62 2.72 5.22 -13.65
CA ASP A 62 1.34 5.48 -13.26
C ASP A 62 0.45 4.23 -13.27
N LYS A 63 0.72 3.31 -14.21
CA LYS A 63 0.02 2.03 -14.32
C LYS A 63 0.30 1.14 -13.11
N SER A 64 1.55 0.97 -12.72
CA SER A 64 1.94 0.19 -11.54
C SER A 64 1.37 0.78 -10.25
N ILE A 65 1.35 2.12 -10.12
CA ILE A 65 0.72 2.79 -8.99
C ILE A 65 -0.79 2.50 -8.93
N LEU A 66 -1.48 2.51 -10.08
CA LEU A 66 -2.91 2.22 -10.15
C LEU A 66 -3.22 0.75 -9.82
N GLU A 67 -2.44 -0.19 -10.35
CA GLU A 67 -2.58 -1.62 -10.06
C GLU A 67 -2.39 -1.92 -8.57
N ASN A 68 -1.35 -1.35 -7.96
CA ASN A 68 -1.11 -1.44 -6.52
C ASN A 68 -2.25 -0.81 -5.71
N PHE A 69 -2.83 0.29 -6.20
CA PHE A 69 -3.93 0.96 -5.51
C PHE A 69 -5.23 0.15 -5.54
N GLU A 70 -5.56 -0.46 -6.68
CA GLU A 70 -6.70 -1.36 -6.78
C GLU A 70 -6.51 -2.62 -5.92
N LEU A 71 -5.30 -3.21 -5.90
CA LEU A 71 -4.99 -4.34 -5.03
C LEU A 71 -5.14 -3.95 -3.55
N ALA A 72 -4.58 -2.80 -3.14
CA ALA A 72 -4.69 -2.31 -1.77
C ALA A 72 -6.15 -2.17 -1.32
N LYS A 73 -7.05 -1.65 -2.16
CA LYS A 73 -8.48 -1.55 -1.83
C LYS A 73 -9.13 -2.91 -1.61
N LYS A 74 -8.81 -3.91 -2.42
CA LYS A 74 -9.33 -5.29 -2.26
C LYS A 74 -8.83 -5.92 -0.97
N VAL A 75 -7.54 -5.74 -0.68
CA VAL A 75 -6.91 -6.20 0.57
C VAL A 75 -7.57 -5.55 1.78
N ILE A 76 -7.78 -4.23 1.76
CA ILE A 76 -8.43 -3.50 2.87
C ILE A 76 -9.87 -3.96 3.11
N LYS A 77 -10.57 -4.40 2.06
CA LYS A 77 -11.92 -4.96 2.19
C LYS A 77 -11.94 -6.43 2.66
N GLY A 78 -10.79 -7.07 2.81
CA GLY A 78 -10.69 -8.51 3.11
C GLY A 78 -11.04 -9.41 1.93
N GLU A 79 -11.06 -8.88 0.70
CA GLU A 79 -11.43 -9.64 -0.51
C GLU A 79 -10.29 -10.57 -0.97
N CYS A 80 -9.03 -10.23 -0.70
CA CYS A 80 -7.88 -11.04 -1.07
C CYS A 80 -6.67 -10.82 -0.15
N LEU A 81 -5.72 -11.76 -0.19
CA LEU A 81 -4.37 -11.55 0.32
C LEU A 81 -3.51 -10.80 -0.71
N ILE A 82 -2.39 -10.23 -0.27
CA ILE A 82 -1.30 -9.80 -1.13
C ILE A 82 -0.59 -11.07 -1.59
N ASN A 83 -0.78 -11.45 -2.85
CA ASN A 83 -0.09 -12.60 -3.41
C ASN A 83 1.19 -12.12 -4.09
N VAL A 84 2.35 -12.32 -3.45
CA VAL A 84 3.66 -11.84 -3.92
C VAL A 84 4.27 -12.76 -4.97
N GLU A 85 3.46 -13.47 -5.75
CA GLU A 85 3.96 -14.21 -6.90
C GLU A 85 4.38 -13.19 -7.97
N PHE A 86 5.65 -12.76 -7.86
CA PHE A 86 6.40 -11.87 -8.76
C PHE A 86 6.05 -10.38 -8.70
N ILE A 87 6.77 -9.66 -7.82
CA ILE A 87 7.26 -8.30 -8.11
C ILE A 87 8.77 -8.40 -8.33
#